data_AF-A0A531JDK8-F1
#
_entry.id   AF-A0A531JDK8-F1
#
_cell.length_a   1.000
_cell.length_b   1.000
_cell.length_c   1.000
_cell.angle_alpha   90.00
_cell.angle_beta   90.00
_cell.angle_gamma   90.00
#
_symmetry.space_group_name_H-M   'P 1'
#
loop_
_entity.id
_entity.type
_entity.pdbx_description
1 polymer ?
#
loop_
_entity_poly.entity_id
_entity_poly.type
_entity_poly.pdbx_seq_one_letter_code
_entity_poly.pdbx_strand_id
1 'polypeptide(L)'
;FLIWGDPSLYDSALRILDRVRMRGNVAFELEVIPGITAVQALAASHKMALNRIGDAVQITTGRRLTEEGLPDNAGSTVVMLDGKCAFNTLDDNDLLIHWG
;
A
#
# COMPACT_ATOMS: atom_id res chain seq x y z
N PHE A 1 4.80 -18.87 8.13
CA PHE A 1 3.53 -18.12 8.27
C PHE A 1 2.95 -17.87 6.89
N LEU A 2 1.63 -17.76 6.77
CA LEU A 2 0.99 -17.36 5.51
C LEU A 2 0.46 -15.94 5.68
N ILE A 3 0.88 -15.03 4.79
CA ILE A 3 0.54 -13.61 4.82
C ILE A 3 -0.15 -13.28 3.51
N TRP A 4 -1.20 -12.47 3.56
CA TRP A 4 -1.89 -12.00 2.38
C TRP A 4 -1.10 -10.93 1.66
N GLY A 5 -1.04 -11.00 0.33
CA GLY A 5 -0.31 -10.04 -0.47
C GLY A 5 1.19 -10.24 -0.37
N ASP A 6 1.92 -9.16 -0.06
CA ASP A 6 3.35 -9.18 0.16
C ASP A 6 3.68 -8.75 1.60
N PRO A 7 4.55 -9.47 2.34
CA PRO A 7 4.88 -9.13 3.73
C PRO A 7 5.47 -7.74 3.95
N SER A 8 5.95 -7.07 2.90
CA SER A 8 6.56 -5.74 2.98
C SER A 8 5.55 -4.58 3.02
N LEU A 9 4.33 -4.77 2.53
CA LEU A 9 3.41 -3.65 2.27
C LEU A 9 2.24 -3.64 3.26
N TYR A 10 2.28 -2.66 4.18
CA TYR A 10 1.23 -2.44 5.19
C TYR A 10 0.84 -3.67 6.03
N ASP A 11 1.79 -4.57 6.27
CA ASP A 11 1.63 -5.73 7.16
C ASP A 11 2.52 -5.62 8.41
N SER A 12 2.19 -6.38 9.46
CA SER A 12 2.89 -6.34 10.75
C SER A 12 3.77 -7.55 11.04
N ALA A 13 3.70 -8.62 10.24
CA ALA A 13 4.31 -9.90 10.53
C ALA A 13 5.84 -9.80 10.69
N LEU A 14 6.53 -9.11 9.77
CA LEU A 14 7.99 -8.96 9.85
C LEU A 14 8.42 -8.25 11.14
N ARG A 15 7.71 -7.19 11.53
CA ARG A 15 7.95 -6.45 12.79
C ARG A 15 7.65 -7.29 14.03
N ILE A 16 6.64 -8.16 13.96
CA ILE A 16 6.31 -9.08 15.06
C ILE A 16 7.41 -10.15 15.20
N LEU A 17 7.85 -10.74 14.09
CA LEU A 17 8.91 -11.75 14.08
C LEU A 17 10.23 -11.18 14.58
N ASP A 18 10.59 -9.96 14.18
CA ASP A 18 11.77 -9.27 14.71
C ASP A 18 11.73 -9.12 16.23
N ARG A 19 10.56 -8.76 16.79
CA ARG A 19 10.37 -8.72 18.25
C ARG A 19 10.51 -10.08 18.93
N VAL A 20 10.06 -11.16 18.29
CA VAL A 20 10.24 -12.52 18.84
C VAL A 20 11.74 -12.88 18.85
N ARG A 21 12.45 -12.58 17.76
CA ARG A 21 13.90 -12.77 17.68
C ARG A 21 14.65 -12.01 18.78
N MET A 22 14.28 -10.74 19.01
CA MET A 22 14.89 -9.89 20.06
C MET A 22 14.67 -10.40 21.49
N ARG A 23 13.63 -11.21 21.75
CA ARG A 23 13.42 -11.81 23.08
C ARG A 23 14.43 -12.90 23.41
N GLY A 24 15.12 -13.46 22.41
CA GLY A 24 16.20 -14.43 22.60
C GLY A 24 15.77 -15.78 23.19
N ASN A 25 14.47 -16.05 23.31
CA ASN A 25 13.94 -17.29 23.88
C ASN A 25 13.67 -18.38 22.83
N VAL A 26 13.73 -18.06 21.55
CA VAL A 26 13.62 -18.99 20.41
C VAL A 26 14.59 -18.55 19.31
N ALA A 27 15.38 -19.49 18.79
CA ALA A 27 16.26 -19.26 17.64
C ALA A 27 15.56 -19.68 16.34
N PHE A 28 15.57 -18.79 15.35
CA PHE A 28 15.07 -19.07 14.01
C PHE A 28 15.73 -18.14 12.98
N GLU A 29 15.73 -18.56 11.72
CA GLU A 29 16.10 -17.75 10.57
C GLU A 29 14.83 -17.29 9.84
N LEU A 30 14.89 -16.11 9.22
CA LEU A 30 13.77 -15.52 8.51
C LEU A 30 14.06 -15.48 7.01
N GLU A 31 13.27 -16.22 6.24
CA GLU A 31 13.20 -16.13 4.79
C GLU A 31 11.87 -15.45 4.40
N VAL A 32 11.94 -14.50 3.47
CA VAL A 32 10.75 -13.79 2.96
C VAL A 32 10.51 -14.21 1.52
N ILE A 33 9.34 -14.80 1.27
CA ILE A 33 8.89 -15.14 -0.08
C ILE A 33 7.92 -14.03 -0.54
N PRO A 34 8.22 -13.31 -1.64
CA PRO A 34 7.37 -12.22 -2.10
C PRO A 34 6.04 -12.75 -2.65
N GLY A 35 5.02 -11.89 -2.60
CA GLY A 35 3.67 -12.19 -3.10
C GLY A 35 3.07 -11.08 -3.95
N ILE A 36 1.89 -11.33 -4.51
CA ILE A 36 1.17 -10.34 -5.32
C ILE A 36 0.33 -9.44 -4.42
N THR A 37 0.64 -8.15 -4.38
CA THR A 37 -0.07 -7.14 -3.60
C THR A 37 -1.44 -6.80 -4.18
N ALA A 38 -2.34 -6.25 -3.35
CA ALA A 38 -3.59 -5.66 -3.82
C ALA A 38 -3.38 -4.52 -4.82
N VAL A 39 -2.27 -3.78 -4.70
CA VAL A 39 -1.89 -2.72 -5.64
C VAL A 39 -1.64 -3.26 -7.04
N GLN A 40 -0.88 -4.36 -7.14
CA GLN A 40 -0.66 -5.06 -8.41
C GLN A 40 -1.95 -5.65 -8.98
N ALA A 41 -2.79 -6.24 -8.11
CA ALA A 41 -4.07 -6.79 -8.52
C ALA A 41 -5.01 -5.71 -9.11
N LEU A 42 -5.09 -4.53 -8.48
CA LEU A 42 -5.88 -3.39 -8.95
C LEU A 42 -5.40 -2.90 -10.32
N ALA A 43 -4.09 -2.67 -10.48
CA ALA A 43 -3.53 -2.24 -11.75
C ALA A 43 -3.81 -3.26 -12.87
N ALA A 44 -3.67 -4.56 -12.57
CA ALA A 44 -3.94 -5.63 -13.52
C ALA A 44 -5.43 -5.71 -13.90
N SER A 45 -6.36 -5.60 -12.94
CA SER A 45 -7.80 -5.68 -13.21
C SER A 45 -8.30 -4.52 -14.07
N HIS A 46 -7.70 -3.33 -13.89
CA HIS A 46 -7.99 -2.14 -14.69
C HIS A 46 -7.13 -2.02 -15.96
N LYS A 47 -6.24 -2.98 -16.22
CA LYS A 47 -5.34 -3.02 -17.39
C LYS A 47 -4.53 -1.73 -17.56
N MET A 48 -4.02 -1.19 -16.46
CA MET A 48 -3.31 0.08 -16.42
C MET A 48 -1.92 -0.05 -15.79
N ALA A 49 -1.00 0.80 -16.23
CA ALA A 49 0.21 1.07 -15.47
C ALA A 49 -0.13 1.97 -14.27
N LEU A 50 0.55 1.78 -13.14
CA LEU A 50 0.35 2.64 -11.98
C LEU A 50 0.88 4.06 -12.22
N ASN A 51 1.97 4.21 -12.96
CA ASN A 51 2.61 5.49 -13.26
C ASN A 51 2.33 5.95 -14.69
N ARG A 52 2.37 7.27 -14.89
CA ARG A 52 2.61 7.88 -16.20
C ARG A 52 4.11 7.89 -16.50
N ILE A 53 4.50 8.22 -17.73
CA ILE A 53 5.91 8.25 -18.14
C ILE A 53 6.66 9.29 -17.31
N GLY A 54 7.63 8.84 -16.50
CA GLY A 54 8.48 9.71 -15.69
C GLY A 54 7.90 10.16 -14.35
N ASP A 55 6.61 9.93 -14.10
CA ASP A 55 5.93 10.39 -12.88
C ASP A 55 6.17 9.43 -11.70
N ALA A 56 6.23 10.01 -10.50
CA ALA A 56 6.27 9.26 -9.25
C ALA A 56 4.90 8.62 -8.94
N VAL A 57 4.93 7.48 -8.23
CA VAL A 57 3.75 6.84 -7.63
C VAL A 57 3.85 6.96 -6.13
N GLN A 58 2.84 7.54 -5.50
CA GLN A 58 2.72 7.57 -4.06
C GLN A 58 1.82 6.43 -3.59
N ILE A 59 2.26 5.65 -2.60
CA ILE A 59 1.39 4.74 -1.86
C ILE A 59 1.13 5.37 -0.48
N THR A 60 -0.12 5.50 -0.08
CA THR A 60 -0.52 6.13 1.19
C THR A 60 -1.73 5.44 1.82
N THR A 61 -2.22 5.98 2.92
CA THR A 61 -3.41 5.48 3.63
C THR A 61 -4.58 6.45 3.52
N GLY A 62 -5.82 5.94 3.65
CA GLY A 62 -7.01 6.79 3.66
C GLY A 62 -6.95 7.90 4.71
N ARG A 63 -6.43 7.61 5.91
CA ARG A 63 -6.25 8.62 6.96
C ARG A 63 -5.33 9.77 6.50
N ARG A 64 -4.17 9.43 5.93
CA ARG A 64 -3.23 10.44 5.42
C ARG A 64 -3.83 11.23 4.27
N LEU A 65 -4.57 10.59 3.38
CA LEU A 65 -5.26 11.31 2.30
C LEU A 65 -6.23 12.37 2.85
N THR A 66 -6.99 12.05 3.91
CA THR A 66 -7.89 13.01 4.55
C THR A 66 -7.15 14.15 5.26
N GLU A 67 -5.99 13.88 5.88
CA GLU A 67 -5.23 14.86 6.65
C GLU A 67 -4.32 15.75 5.79
N GLU A 68 -3.72 15.17 4.75
CA GLU A 68 -2.63 15.77 3.96
C GLU A 68 -3.08 16.12 2.53
N GLY A 69 -4.18 15.55 2.05
CA GLY A 69 -4.61 15.67 0.65
C GLY A 69 -3.78 14.80 -0.31
N LEU A 70 -3.88 15.09 -1.61
CA LEU A 70 -3.04 14.47 -2.62
C LEU A 70 -1.64 15.12 -2.63
N PRO A 71 -0.57 14.35 -2.85
CA PRO A 71 0.77 14.90 -3.00
C PRO A 71 0.92 15.70 -4.29
N ASP A 72 1.55 16.87 -4.22
CA ASP A 72 1.76 17.76 -5.37
C ASP A 72 2.68 17.18 -6.46
N ASN A 73 3.49 16.18 -6.12
CA ASN A 73 4.58 15.67 -6.97
C ASN A 73 4.41 14.22 -7.41
N ALA A 74 3.22 13.61 -7.22
CA ALA A 74 2.94 12.26 -7.72
C ALA A 74 1.91 12.30 -8.85
N GLY A 75 2.24 11.68 -9.99
CA GLY A 75 1.29 11.55 -11.09
C GLY A 75 0.16 10.57 -10.81
N SER A 76 0.37 9.66 -9.84
CA SER A 76 -0.62 8.71 -9.36
C SER A 76 -0.46 8.45 -7.86
N THR A 77 -1.59 8.36 -7.14
CA THR A 77 -1.62 7.98 -5.72
C THR A 77 -2.46 6.73 -5.51
N VAL A 78 -1.88 5.71 -4.88
CA VAL A 78 -2.57 4.50 -4.45
C VAL A 78 -2.89 4.63 -2.96
N VAL A 79 -4.17 4.50 -2.62
CA VAL A 79 -4.65 4.67 -1.25
C VAL A 79 -5.07 3.31 -0.70
N MET A 80 -4.39 2.86 0.36
CA MET A 80 -4.68 1.60 1.05
C MET A 80 -5.24 1.86 2.45
N LEU A 81 -5.70 0.81 3.13
CA LEU A 81 -6.19 0.90 4.52
C LEU A 81 -7.28 1.98 4.72
N ASP A 82 -8.14 2.16 3.71
CA ASP A 82 -9.21 3.14 3.74
C ASP A 82 -10.58 2.47 3.94
N GLY A 83 -11.13 2.62 5.14
CA GLY A 83 -12.48 2.17 5.48
C GLY A 83 -13.55 3.24 5.34
N LYS A 84 -13.23 4.43 4.84
CA LYS A 84 -14.12 5.60 4.84
C LYS A 84 -14.30 6.25 3.47
N CYS A 85 -13.68 5.73 2.42
CA CYS A 85 -13.68 6.34 1.09
C CYS A 85 -13.16 7.80 1.18
N ALA A 86 -11.95 7.96 1.71
CA ALA A 86 -11.27 9.23 1.94
C ALA A 86 -11.17 10.09 0.68
N PHE A 87 -11.21 9.48 -0.51
CA PHE A 87 -11.27 10.22 -1.78
C PHE A 87 -12.46 11.17 -1.89
N ASN A 88 -13.55 10.95 -1.14
CA ASN A 88 -14.71 11.86 -1.09
C ASN A 88 -14.40 13.21 -0.42
N THR A 89 -13.25 13.34 0.24
CA THR A 89 -12.83 14.62 0.84
C THR A 89 -12.00 15.48 -0.11
N LEU A 90 -11.72 14.99 -1.32
CA LEU A 90 -10.94 15.70 -2.33
C LEU A 90 -11.87 16.58 -3.17
N ASP A 91 -11.51 17.86 -3.32
CA ASP A 91 -12.25 18.85 -4.12
C ASP A 91 -11.61 19.01 -5.51
N ASP A 92 -11.47 17.90 -6.22
CA ASP A 92 -10.97 17.88 -7.60
C ASP A 92 -11.87 16.99 -8.46
N ASN A 93 -12.63 17.64 -9.35
CA ASN A 93 -13.62 17.00 -10.21
C ASN A 93 -12.98 16.23 -11.39
N ASP A 94 -11.70 16.44 -11.66
CA ASP A 94 -10.98 15.78 -12.75
C ASP A 94 -10.26 14.50 -12.29
N LEU A 95 -10.38 14.13 -11.01
CA LEU A 95 -9.80 12.91 -10.47
C LEU A 95 -10.43 11.65 -11.06
N LEU A 96 -9.59 10.82 -11.67
CA LEU A 96 -9.94 9.48 -12.07
C LEU A 96 -9.65 8.49 -10.94
N ILE A 97 -10.69 7.87 -10.39
CA ILE A 97 -10.57 6.91 -9.30
C ILE A 97 -10.80 5.49 -9.83
N HIS A 98 -9.77 4.65 -9.67
CA HIS A 98 -9.89 3.20 -9.86
C HIS A 98 -10.02 2.52 -8.49
N TRP A 99 -11.05 1.70 -8.34
CA TRP A 99 -11.35 0.98 -7.10
C TRP A 99 -11.44 -0.54 -7.35
N GLY A 100 -11.11 -1.34 -6.33
CA GLY A 100 -11.10 -2.81 -6.40
C GLY A 100 -10.53 -3.45 -5.14
#